data_AF-A0AAU3A0F3-F1
#
_entry.id   AF-A0AAU3A0F3-F1
#
_cell.length_a   1.000
_cell.length_b   1.000
_cell.length_c   1.000
_cell.angle_alpha   90.00
_cell.angle_beta   90.00
_cell.angle_gamma   90.00
#
_symmetry.space_group_name_H-M   'P 1'
#
loop_
_entity.id
_entity.type
_entity.pdbx_description
1 polymer ?
#
loop_
_entity_poly.entity_id
_entity_poly.type
_entity_poly.pdbx_seq_one_letter_code
_entity_poly.pdbx_strand_id
1 'polypeptide(L)'
;MPAVTVENPLTLPRVAASADAVARPVLAVTTAPSGFEGEGFPVRRAFAGINYKYLDPFIMMDQMGEVEYAPGEPKGTPWHPHRGFETVTYIIDGTFVHQDSNGGGGTITNGDTQWMTAGSGLLHIEAPPEALVMSGGLFHGLQLWVNLPAADKMKDPRYQDIRGGQVKLLTTADGGALLRVIAGELDGHDGPGITHTPITMVHATVRPGAELTLPWREEFNGLAYVLAGRGTVGTDRRPVHMGQTAVFGAGSSLTVRADETQDSNTPDLEVVLLGGRPIREPMAHYGPFVMNTRDELQQAFEDFQAGRLGVIPGERIPHT
;
A
#
# COMPACT_ATOMS: atom_id res chain seq x y z
N MET A 1 3.04 -14.84 -1.76
CA MET A 1 1.95 -15.71 -2.25
C MET A 1 0.89 -14.81 -2.83
N PRO A 2 0.75 -14.78 -4.15
CA PRO A 2 0.22 -13.60 -4.80
C PRO A 2 -1.30 -13.45 -4.63
N ALA A 3 -1.71 -12.27 -4.17
CA ALA A 3 -3.09 -11.87 -3.97
C ALA A 3 -4.00 -12.09 -5.21
N VAL A 4 -3.42 -12.02 -6.43
CA VAL A 4 -4.09 -12.32 -7.71
C VAL A 4 -3.13 -13.07 -8.63
N THR A 5 -3.50 -14.22 -9.17
CA THR A 5 -2.65 -15.02 -10.08
C THR A 5 -3.22 -15.10 -11.49
N VAL A 6 -2.38 -15.52 -12.43
CA VAL A 6 -2.81 -15.94 -13.77
C VAL A 6 -2.09 -17.25 -14.11
N GLU A 7 -2.78 -18.16 -14.80
CA GLU A 7 -2.21 -19.44 -15.22
C GLU A 7 -1.06 -19.25 -16.21
N ASN A 8 -1.21 -18.34 -17.17
CA ASN A 8 -0.22 -18.06 -18.20
C ASN A 8 0.07 -16.55 -18.33
N PRO A 9 1.15 -16.03 -17.70
CA PRO A 9 1.54 -14.62 -17.79
C PRO A 9 1.77 -14.13 -19.22
N LEU A 10 2.18 -14.98 -20.16
CA LEU A 10 2.46 -14.59 -21.55
C LEU A 10 1.22 -14.15 -22.34
N THR A 11 0.03 -14.35 -21.77
CA THR A 11 -1.25 -13.86 -22.33
C THR A 11 -1.56 -12.41 -21.95
N LEU A 12 -0.84 -11.86 -20.96
CA LEU A 12 -1.06 -10.51 -20.47
C LEU A 12 -0.42 -9.46 -21.39
N PRO A 13 -0.91 -8.20 -21.35
CA PRO A 13 -0.20 -7.09 -21.96
C PRO A 13 1.21 -6.96 -21.37
N ARG A 14 2.17 -6.65 -22.24
CA ARG A 14 3.58 -6.55 -21.88
C ARG A 14 3.94 -5.11 -21.56
N VAL A 15 4.79 -4.93 -20.56
CA VAL A 15 5.39 -3.65 -20.24
C VAL A 15 6.89 -3.69 -20.39
N ALA A 16 7.47 -2.59 -20.85
CA ALA A 16 8.92 -2.44 -20.95
C ALA A 16 9.32 -0.97 -20.89
N ALA A 17 10.39 -0.66 -20.15
CA ALA A 17 11.01 0.65 -20.28
C ALA A 17 11.54 0.86 -21.70
N SER A 18 11.48 2.10 -22.19
CA SER A 18 12.09 2.47 -23.45
C SER A 18 13.61 2.32 -23.40
N ALA A 19 14.25 2.05 -24.55
CA ALA A 19 15.70 1.86 -24.63
C ALA A 19 16.52 3.12 -24.29
N ASP A 20 15.91 4.30 -24.41
CA ASP A 20 16.45 5.61 -24.03
C ASP A 20 16.08 6.03 -22.60
N ALA A 21 15.37 5.18 -21.84
CA ALA A 21 15.00 5.48 -20.47
C ALA A 21 16.24 5.63 -19.57
N VAL A 22 16.23 6.67 -18.75
CA VAL A 22 17.32 6.96 -17.80
C VAL A 22 17.08 6.16 -16.53
N ALA A 23 17.95 5.21 -16.22
CA ALA A 23 17.81 4.41 -15.01
C ALA A 23 17.89 5.26 -13.74
N ARG A 24 16.95 5.05 -12.81
CA ARG A 24 16.97 5.72 -11.51
C ARG A 24 18.05 5.10 -10.61
N PRO A 25 18.99 5.89 -10.06
CA PRO A 25 20.00 5.38 -9.14
C PRO A 25 19.35 5.02 -7.79
N VAL A 26 19.94 4.06 -7.07
CA VAL A 26 19.48 3.70 -5.72
C VAL A 26 20.15 4.61 -4.71
N LEU A 27 19.36 5.45 -4.04
CA LEU A 27 19.86 6.41 -3.04
C LEU A 27 20.08 5.75 -1.68
N ALA A 28 19.18 4.85 -1.29
CA ALA A 28 19.23 4.17 0.00
C ALA A 28 18.48 2.84 -0.05
N VAL A 29 18.87 1.94 0.84
CA VAL A 29 18.10 0.75 1.22
C VAL A 29 17.98 0.77 2.74
N THR A 30 16.76 0.71 3.26
CA THR A 30 16.46 0.78 4.70
C THR A 30 15.70 -0.47 5.13
N THR A 31 16.02 -1.00 6.31
CA THR A 31 15.30 -2.13 6.90
C THR A 31 14.16 -1.62 7.78
N ALA A 32 12.95 -2.09 7.50
CA ALA A 32 11.75 -1.79 8.27
C ALA A 32 11.86 -2.41 9.67
N PRO A 33 11.72 -1.62 10.75
CA PRO A 33 11.61 -2.18 12.09
C PRO A 33 10.25 -2.87 12.24
N SER A 34 10.25 -3.98 12.98
CA SER A 34 9.02 -4.66 13.39
C SER A 34 8.41 -4.00 14.62
N GLY A 35 7.10 -4.07 14.75
CA GLY A 35 6.35 -3.59 15.90
C GLY A 35 4.95 -4.20 15.94
N PHE A 36 4.09 -3.61 16.78
CA PHE A 36 2.69 -3.96 16.87
C PHE A 36 1.81 -2.73 16.76
N GLU A 37 0.66 -2.85 16.10
CA GLU A 37 -0.38 -1.82 16.01
C GLU A 37 -1.72 -2.33 16.56
N GLY A 38 -2.61 -1.41 16.91
CA GLY A 38 -3.94 -1.73 17.45
C GLY A 38 -3.88 -2.66 18.66
N GLU A 39 -4.62 -3.76 18.63
CA GLU A 39 -4.65 -4.74 19.72
C GLU A 39 -3.62 -5.88 19.60
N GLY A 40 -2.60 -5.72 18.76
CA GLY A 40 -1.49 -6.69 18.63
C GLY A 40 -1.21 -7.18 17.21
N PHE A 41 -1.51 -6.37 16.19
CA PHE A 41 -1.15 -6.70 14.81
C PHE A 41 0.36 -6.58 14.61
N PRO A 42 1.10 -7.66 14.29
CA PRO A 42 2.50 -7.54 13.95
C PRO A 42 2.63 -6.77 12.64
N VAL A 43 3.44 -5.71 12.66
CA VAL A 43 3.71 -4.89 11.48
C VAL A 43 5.20 -4.72 11.25
N ARG A 44 5.58 -4.53 9.98
CA ARG A 44 6.87 -3.94 9.60
C ARG A 44 6.65 -2.56 9.01
N ARG A 45 7.28 -1.55 9.60
CA ARG A 45 7.11 -0.14 9.20
C ARG A 45 8.02 0.21 8.03
N ALA A 46 7.54 -0.01 6.81
CA ALA A 46 8.33 0.05 5.58
C ALA A 46 9.08 1.38 5.38
N PHE A 47 8.49 2.51 5.78
CA PHE A 47 9.08 3.84 5.57
C PHE A 47 9.87 4.39 6.76
N ALA A 48 10.02 3.62 7.84
CA ALA A 48 10.74 4.09 9.01
C ALA A 48 12.19 4.48 8.68
N GLY A 49 12.59 5.69 9.08
CA GLY A 49 13.93 6.21 8.84
C GLY A 49 14.16 6.80 7.45
N ILE A 50 13.17 6.76 6.54
CA ILE A 50 13.26 7.43 5.24
C ILE A 50 12.82 8.87 5.37
N ASN A 51 13.60 9.81 4.82
CA ASN A 51 13.24 11.21 4.83
C ASN A 51 11.99 11.46 3.96
N TYR A 52 10.98 12.13 4.53
CA TYR A 52 9.69 12.40 3.87
C TYR A 52 9.83 13.06 2.49
N LYS A 53 10.89 13.84 2.22
CA LYS A 53 11.11 14.44 0.89
C LYS A 53 11.23 13.40 -0.24
N TYR A 54 11.57 12.15 0.09
CA TYR A 54 11.63 11.03 -0.86
C TYR A 54 10.37 10.15 -0.82
N LEU A 55 9.47 10.38 0.15
CA LEU A 55 8.22 9.64 0.32
C LEU A 55 7.01 10.41 -0.19
N ASP A 56 6.99 11.74 -0.09
CA ASP A 56 5.89 12.62 -0.52
C ASP A 56 5.34 12.17 -1.90
N PRO A 57 4.08 11.69 -1.97
CA PRO A 57 2.97 11.92 -1.04
C PRO A 57 2.71 10.84 0.04
N PHE A 58 3.50 9.78 0.10
CA PHE A 58 3.28 8.68 1.05
C PHE A 58 3.72 9.08 2.47
N ILE A 59 2.85 8.88 3.46
CA ILE A 59 3.08 9.28 4.85
C ILE A 59 3.71 8.13 5.62
N MET A 60 3.11 6.95 5.54
CA MET A 60 3.56 5.73 6.18
C MET A 60 3.09 4.51 5.37
N MET A 61 3.78 3.39 5.53
CA MET A 61 3.31 2.11 5.05
C MET A 61 3.72 1.01 6.01
N ASP A 62 2.76 0.19 6.41
CA ASP A 62 2.97 -0.98 7.24
C ASP A 62 2.64 -2.24 6.45
N GLN A 63 3.57 -3.20 6.44
CA GLN A 63 3.26 -4.57 6.10
C GLN A 63 2.66 -5.22 7.34
N MET A 64 1.39 -5.61 7.26
CA MET A 64 0.70 -6.34 8.32
C MET A 64 0.93 -7.85 8.10
N GLY A 65 1.38 -8.56 9.13
CA GLY A 65 1.84 -9.94 8.98
C GLY A 65 3.18 -10.03 8.22
N GLU A 66 3.48 -11.08 7.48
CA GLU A 66 2.78 -12.37 7.35
C GLU A 66 2.73 -13.10 8.70
N VAL A 67 1.53 -13.48 9.14
CA VAL A 67 1.33 -14.18 10.42
C VAL A 67 0.24 -15.24 10.29
N GLU A 68 0.50 -16.44 10.82
CA GLU A 68 -0.50 -17.48 10.98
C GLU A 68 -1.09 -17.36 12.39
N TYR A 69 -2.31 -16.86 12.50
CA TYR A 69 -2.98 -16.72 13.79
C TYR A 69 -3.61 -18.05 14.24
N ALA A 70 -3.51 -18.38 15.52
CA ALA A 70 -4.29 -19.46 16.12
C ALA A 70 -5.75 -19.02 16.41
N PRO A 71 -6.69 -19.96 16.62
CA PRO A 71 -8.04 -19.64 17.11
C PRO A 71 -8.04 -18.68 18.31
N GLY A 72 -8.79 -17.59 18.20
CA GLY A 72 -8.95 -16.55 19.22
C GLY A 72 -7.85 -15.48 19.25
N GLU A 73 -6.79 -15.63 18.45
CA GLU A 73 -5.70 -14.65 18.38
C GLU A 73 -5.95 -13.43 17.45
N PRO A 74 -6.65 -13.56 16.31
CA PRO A 74 -6.93 -12.40 15.47
C PRO A 74 -7.72 -11.36 16.25
N LYS A 75 -7.18 -10.15 16.33
CA LYS A 75 -7.85 -9.00 16.92
C LYS A 75 -8.07 -7.95 15.85
N GLY A 76 -8.92 -6.97 16.13
CA GLY A 76 -9.19 -5.82 15.26
C GLY A 76 -8.49 -4.56 15.74
N THR A 77 -8.80 -3.45 15.09
CA THR A 77 -8.63 -2.13 15.68
C THR A 77 -9.93 -1.74 16.40
N PRO A 78 -9.87 -0.90 17.45
CA PRO A 78 -11.06 -0.22 17.93
C PRO A 78 -11.50 0.85 16.92
N TRP A 79 -12.71 1.39 17.10
CA TRP A 79 -13.13 2.61 16.39
C TRP A 79 -12.10 3.73 16.62
N HIS A 80 -11.62 4.30 15.53
CA HIS A 80 -10.61 5.36 15.57
C HIS A 80 -10.82 6.38 14.46
N PRO A 81 -10.40 7.64 14.67
CA PRO A 81 -10.56 8.68 13.67
C PRO A 81 -9.44 8.65 12.63
N HIS A 82 -9.70 9.28 11.48
CA HIS A 82 -8.69 9.78 10.54
C HIS A 82 -9.15 11.12 9.95
N ARG A 83 -8.21 12.01 9.57
CA ARG A 83 -8.49 13.27 8.85
C ARG A 83 -7.30 13.73 8.00
N GLY A 84 -7.59 14.22 6.79
CA GLY A 84 -6.66 14.98 5.95
C GLY A 84 -5.81 14.15 4.99
N PHE A 85 -6.06 12.85 4.87
CA PHE A 85 -5.32 11.94 3.99
C PHE A 85 -6.20 10.76 3.55
N GLU A 86 -5.62 9.81 2.82
CA GLU A 86 -6.28 8.56 2.41
C GLU A 86 -5.59 7.34 3.02
N THR A 87 -6.35 6.33 3.43
CA THR A 87 -5.82 5.02 3.80
C THR A 87 -6.09 4.02 2.69
N VAL A 88 -5.09 3.20 2.38
CA VAL A 88 -5.17 2.15 1.37
C VAL A 88 -4.81 0.83 2.03
N THR A 89 -5.82 -0.03 2.21
CA THR A 89 -5.68 -1.36 2.80
C THR A 89 -5.70 -2.40 1.68
N TYR A 90 -4.57 -3.04 1.40
CA TYR A 90 -4.46 -4.08 0.37
C TYR A 90 -4.20 -5.45 1.01
N ILE A 91 -5.12 -6.39 0.81
CA ILE A 91 -5.05 -7.72 1.41
C ILE A 91 -4.40 -8.70 0.45
N ILE A 92 -3.35 -9.37 0.91
CA ILE A 92 -2.64 -10.41 0.16
C ILE A 92 -3.20 -11.77 0.54
N ASP A 93 -3.27 -12.04 1.86
CA ASP A 93 -3.82 -13.27 2.42
C ASP A 93 -4.74 -12.95 3.61
N GLY A 94 -5.89 -13.61 3.67
CA GLY A 94 -6.85 -13.50 4.75
C GLY A 94 -8.06 -12.65 4.40
N THR A 95 -8.82 -12.22 5.39
CA THR A 95 -10.05 -11.44 5.19
C THR A 95 -10.24 -10.47 6.33
N PHE A 96 -10.70 -9.26 6.01
CA PHE A 96 -11.00 -8.18 6.94
C PHE A 96 -12.42 -7.67 6.71
N VAL A 97 -13.04 -7.21 7.79
CA VAL A 97 -14.27 -6.42 7.74
C VAL A 97 -13.93 -5.00 8.16
N HIS A 98 -14.44 -4.01 7.44
CA HIS A 98 -14.38 -2.62 7.85
C HIS A 98 -15.78 -2.02 7.92
N GLN A 99 -15.92 -1.00 8.75
CA GLN A 99 -17.14 -0.19 8.86
C GLN A 99 -16.78 1.23 9.28
N ASP A 100 -17.52 2.22 8.80
CA ASP A 100 -17.36 3.61 9.19
C ASP A 100 -18.65 4.29 9.65
N SER A 101 -18.46 5.50 10.18
CA SER A 101 -19.49 6.38 10.71
C SER A 101 -20.30 7.13 9.64
N ASN A 102 -19.90 7.04 8.36
CA ASN A 102 -20.60 7.61 7.22
C ASN A 102 -21.42 6.56 6.44
N GLY A 103 -21.55 5.34 6.99
CA GLY A 103 -22.36 4.25 6.45
C GLY A 103 -21.63 3.36 5.44
N GLY A 104 -20.36 3.64 5.15
CA GLY A 104 -19.52 2.73 4.38
C GLY A 104 -19.00 1.57 5.24
N GLY A 105 -18.33 0.64 4.58
CA GLY A 105 -17.92 -0.61 5.16
C GLY A 105 -18.06 -1.76 4.17
N GLY A 106 -17.53 -2.92 4.54
CA GLY A 106 -17.51 -4.06 3.66
C GLY A 106 -16.58 -5.16 4.15
N THR A 107 -16.49 -6.20 3.33
CA THR A 107 -15.50 -7.28 3.50
C THR A 107 -14.45 -7.14 2.41
N ILE A 108 -13.19 -7.19 2.79
CA ILE A 108 -12.01 -7.21 1.90
C ILE A 108 -11.29 -8.55 2.07
N THR A 109 -11.00 -9.22 0.96
CA THR A 109 -10.32 -10.52 0.93
C THR A 109 -9.11 -10.50 -0.02
N ASN A 110 -8.46 -11.64 -0.24
CA ASN A 110 -7.25 -11.76 -1.06
C ASN A 110 -7.39 -11.02 -2.39
N GLY A 111 -6.45 -10.10 -2.65
CA GLY A 111 -6.38 -9.30 -3.86
C GLY A 111 -7.21 -8.02 -3.81
N ASP A 112 -8.14 -7.89 -2.86
CA ASP A 112 -8.95 -6.69 -2.72
C ASP A 112 -8.13 -5.55 -2.12
N THR A 113 -8.47 -4.33 -2.55
CA THR A 113 -7.95 -3.08 -2.01
C THR A 113 -9.13 -2.21 -1.56
N GLN A 114 -9.13 -1.83 -0.29
CA GLN A 114 -9.97 -0.74 0.19
C GLN A 114 -9.20 0.57 0.08
N TRP A 115 -9.78 1.57 -0.59
CA TRP A 115 -9.22 2.92 -0.66
C TRP A 115 -10.18 3.90 -0.01
N MET A 116 -9.83 4.34 1.20
CA MET A 116 -10.63 5.27 1.98
C MET A 116 -10.03 6.67 1.91
N THR A 117 -10.76 7.62 1.33
CA THR A 117 -10.45 9.04 1.47
C THR A 117 -11.03 9.50 2.81
N ALA A 118 -10.17 9.81 3.80
CA ALA A 118 -10.65 10.31 5.08
C ALA A 118 -11.11 11.77 5.00
N GLY A 119 -10.40 12.60 4.22
CA GLY A 119 -10.79 13.98 3.95
C GLY A 119 -11.09 14.77 5.22
N SER A 120 -12.26 15.43 5.29
CA SER A 120 -12.75 16.20 6.44
C SER A 120 -12.92 15.39 7.73
N GLY A 121 -12.84 14.07 7.63
CA GLY A 121 -12.62 13.15 8.73
C GLY A 121 -13.82 12.25 9.02
N LEU A 122 -13.51 11.08 9.55
CA LEU A 122 -14.46 10.02 9.86
C LEU A 122 -13.94 9.18 11.03
N LEU A 123 -14.83 8.43 11.67
CA LEU A 123 -14.49 7.27 12.50
C LEU A 123 -14.69 5.98 11.69
N HIS A 124 -13.76 5.04 11.83
CA HIS A 124 -13.90 3.69 11.26
C HIS A 124 -13.29 2.62 12.16
N ILE A 125 -13.62 1.37 11.85
CA ILE A 125 -13.13 0.16 12.51
C ILE A 125 -12.72 -0.86 11.46
N GLU A 126 -11.64 -1.61 11.75
CA GLU A 126 -11.15 -2.71 10.92
C GLU A 126 -10.99 -3.94 11.81
N ALA A 127 -11.80 -4.98 11.57
CA ALA A 127 -11.87 -6.15 12.43
C ALA A 127 -11.81 -7.46 11.63
N PRO A 128 -11.20 -8.52 12.18
CA PRO A 128 -11.28 -9.84 11.58
C PRO A 128 -12.74 -10.34 11.59
N PRO A 129 -13.19 -11.06 10.55
CA PRO A 129 -14.49 -11.73 10.56
C PRO A 129 -14.58 -12.72 11.73
N GLU A 130 -15.78 -12.91 12.31
CA GLU A 130 -16.00 -13.86 13.40
C GLU A 130 -15.49 -15.27 13.07
N ALA A 131 -15.73 -15.74 11.84
CA ALA A 131 -15.25 -17.03 11.37
C ALA A 131 -13.71 -17.14 11.49
N LEU A 132 -12.98 -16.07 11.15
CA LEU A 132 -11.51 -16.04 11.24
C LEU A 132 -11.04 -15.99 12.70
N VAL A 133 -11.74 -15.25 13.56
CA VAL A 133 -11.45 -15.27 15.01
C VAL A 133 -11.61 -16.69 15.56
N MET A 134 -12.61 -17.44 15.11
CA MET A 134 -12.82 -18.82 15.56
C MET A 134 -11.81 -19.82 14.99
N SER A 135 -11.41 -19.68 13.72
CA SER A 135 -10.54 -20.66 13.06
C SER A 135 -9.05 -20.34 13.18
N GLY A 136 -8.69 -19.09 13.43
CA GLY A 136 -7.37 -18.59 13.08
C GLY A 136 -7.18 -18.53 11.56
N GLY A 137 -5.94 -18.33 11.11
CA GLY A 137 -5.56 -18.36 9.71
C GLY A 137 -4.44 -17.37 9.36
N LEU A 138 -3.93 -17.53 8.15
CA LEU A 138 -2.94 -16.62 7.56
C LEU A 138 -3.54 -15.23 7.36
N PHE A 139 -2.81 -14.22 7.83
CA PHE A 139 -3.10 -12.83 7.58
C PHE A 139 -1.85 -12.10 7.06
N HIS A 140 -2.02 -11.42 5.93
CA HIS A 140 -0.97 -10.65 5.30
C HIS A 140 -1.57 -9.53 4.43
N GLY A 141 -1.07 -8.31 4.61
CA GLY A 141 -1.52 -7.19 3.82
C GLY A 141 -0.63 -5.96 3.98
N LEU A 142 -1.08 -4.85 3.40
CA LEU A 142 -0.44 -3.55 3.51
C LEU A 142 -1.44 -2.49 3.94
N GLN A 143 -1.02 -1.63 4.86
CA GLN A 143 -1.69 -0.37 5.16
C GLN A 143 -0.80 0.76 4.64
N LEU A 144 -1.26 1.52 3.65
CA LEU A 144 -0.56 2.68 3.10
C LEU A 144 -1.36 3.95 3.37
N TRP A 145 -0.68 5.00 3.86
CA TRP A 145 -1.28 6.33 4.00
C TRP A 145 -0.76 7.25 2.89
N VAL A 146 -1.68 7.82 2.12
CA VAL A 146 -1.40 8.74 1.02
C VAL A 146 -1.89 10.13 1.40
N ASN A 147 -0.99 11.11 1.43
CA ASN A 147 -1.33 12.48 1.78
C ASN A 147 -2.24 13.11 0.71
N LEU A 148 -3.15 13.99 1.16
CA LEU A 148 -3.95 14.83 0.28
C LEU A 148 -3.33 16.23 0.19
N PRO A 149 -3.38 16.90 -0.98
CA PRO A 149 -3.08 18.32 -1.09
C PRO A 149 -4.01 19.14 -0.20
N ALA A 150 -3.57 20.32 0.25
CA ALA A 150 -4.30 21.19 1.17
C ALA A 150 -5.75 21.43 0.73
N ALA A 151 -5.96 21.64 -0.57
CA ALA A 151 -7.28 21.87 -1.16
C ALA A 151 -8.24 20.67 -1.03
N ASP A 152 -7.72 19.46 -0.83
CA ASP A 152 -8.48 18.22 -0.79
C ASP A 152 -8.64 17.65 0.63
N LYS A 153 -7.88 18.16 1.61
CA LYS A 153 -7.90 17.67 3.01
C LYS A 153 -9.25 17.78 3.71
N MET A 154 -10.15 18.61 3.21
CA MET A 154 -11.49 18.80 3.78
C MET A 154 -12.62 18.30 2.85
N LYS A 155 -12.30 17.48 1.84
CA LYS A 155 -13.32 16.80 1.03
C LYS A 155 -14.11 15.80 1.87
N ASP A 156 -15.34 15.51 1.43
CA ASP A 156 -16.17 14.52 2.11
C ASP A 156 -15.51 13.12 2.08
N PRO A 157 -15.61 12.35 3.19
CA PRO A 157 -15.21 10.96 3.22
C PRO A 157 -15.80 10.12 2.09
N ARG A 158 -15.01 9.22 1.53
CA ARG A 158 -15.49 8.24 0.53
C ARG A 158 -14.66 6.96 0.52
N TYR A 159 -15.25 5.90 -0.03
CA TYR A 159 -14.60 4.61 -0.25
C TYR A 159 -14.53 4.24 -1.72
N GLN A 160 -13.51 3.48 -2.07
CA GLN A 160 -13.44 2.72 -3.30
C GLN A 160 -13.14 1.27 -2.93
N ASP A 161 -14.09 0.38 -3.24
CA ASP A 161 -13.92 -1.05 -3.07
C ASP A 161 -13.40 -1.63 -4.38
N ILE A 162 -12.10 -1.92 -4.40
CA ILE A 162 -11.42 -2.47 -5.57
C ILE A 162 -11.27 -3.97 -5.35
N ARG A 163 -12.02 -4.77 -6.09
CA ARG A 163 -11.94 -6.23 -6.02
C ARG A 163 -10.70 -6.74 -6.72
N GLY A 164 -10.09 -7.82 -6.23
CA GLY A 164 -8.90 -8.42 -6.83
C GLY A 164 -9.05 -8.76 -8.31
N GLY A 165 -10.25 -9.14 -8.75
CA GLY A 165 -10.55 -9.38 -10.18
C GLY A 165 -10.57 -8.12 -11.07
N GLN A 166 -10.51 -6.91 -10.50
CA GLN A 166 -10.55 -5.64 -11.23
C GLN A 166 -9.16 -5.04 -11.47
N VAL A 167 -8.12 -5.53 -10.78
CA VAL A 167 -6.76 -4.99 -10.95
C VAL A 167 -6.25 -5.28 -12.36
N LYS A 168 -5.48 -4.34 -12.91
CA LYS A 168 -4.87 -4.54 -14.22
C LYS A 168 -3.64 -5.45 -14.08
N LEU A 169 -3.68 -6.60 -14.74
CA LEU A 169 -2.58 -7.56 -14.79
C LEU A 169 -1.69 -7.31 -16.01
N LEU A 170 -0.39 -7.22 -15.79
CA LEU A 170 0.64 -7.00 -16.82
C LEU A 170 1.80 -7.98 -16.62
N THR A 171 2.67 -8.09 -17.62
CA THR A 171 3.86 -8.95 -17.53
C THR A 171 5.08 -8.35 -18.22
N THR A 172 6.27 -8.85 -17.90
CA THR A 172 7.49 -8.58 -18.69
C THR A 172 7.46 -9.31 -20.03
N ALA A 173 8.28 -8.89 -20.99
CA ALA A 173 8.29 -9.47 -22.33
C ALA A 173 8.47 -10.99 -22.36
N ASP A 174 9.25 -11.52 -21.41
CA ASP A 174 9.57 -12.94 -21.22
C ASP A 174 8.59 -13.70 -20.30
N GLY A 175 7.59 -13.03 -19.70
CA GLY A 175 6.70 -13.64 -18.72
C GLY A 175 7.33 -13.91 -17.35
N GLY A 176 8.53 -13.36 -17.10
CA GLY A 176 9.32 -13.54 -15.88
C GLY A 176 8.77 -12.82 -14.66
N ALA A 177 7.96 -11.77 -14.85
CA ALA A 177 7.27 -11.07 -13.77
C ALA A 177 5.76 -10.91 -14.04
N LEU A 178 4.98 -10.98 -12.97
CA LEU A 178 3.54 -10.68 -12.94
C LEU A 178 3.31 -9.40 -12.15
N LEU A 179 2.66 -8.41 -12.76
CA LEU A 179 2.38 -7.12 -12.16
C LEU A 179 0.89 -6.92 -11.97
N ARG A 180 0.50 -6.43 -10.79
CA ARG A 180 -0.85 -5.98 -10.47
C ARG A 180 -0.83 -4.47 -10.30
N VAL A 181 -1.34 -3.72 -11.29
CA VAL A 181 -1.50 -2.27 -11.16
C VAL A 181 -2.78 -2.02 -10.38
N ILE A 182 -2.60 -1.61 -9.12
CA ILE A 182 -3.69 -1.42 -8.15
C ILE A 182 -4.27 -0.01 -8.31
N ALA A 183 -3.41 0.99 -8.49
CA ALA A 183 -3.80 2.37 -8.73
C ALA A 183 -2.78 3.09 -9.60
N GLY A 184 -3.24 4.15 -10.27
CA GLY A 184 -2.43 4.91 -11.21
C GLY A 184 -2.33 4.25 -12.57
N GLU A 185 -1.20 4.46 -13.23
CA GLU A 185 -0.96 4.02 -14.59
C GLU A 185 0.48 3.51 -14.71
N LEU A 186 0.66 2.48 -15.55
CA LEU A 186 1.96 1.94 -15.94
C LEU A 186 1.97 1.56 -17.42
N ASP A 187 2.84 2.20 -18.20
CA ASP A 187 3.06 1.93 -19.65
C ASP A 187 1.76 1.98 -20.51
N GLY A 188 0.93 3.00 -20.28
CA GLY A 188 -0.37 3.20 -20.92
C GLY A 188 -1.50 2.35 -20.34
N HIS A 189 -1.28 1.64 -19.23
CA HIS A 189 -2.28 0.77 -18.60
C HIS A 189 -2.72 1.28 -17.24
N ASP A 190 -3.98 1.72 -17.16
CA ASP A 190 -4.59 2.19 -15.91
C ASP A 190 -4.95 1.03 -14.97
N GLY A 191 -4.68 1.25 -13.68
CA GLY A 191 -5.25 0.51 -12.57
C GLY A 191 -6.62 1.05 -12.14
N PRO A 192 -7.40 0.29 -11.38
CA PRO A 192 -8.77 0.66 -11.00
C PRO A 192 -8.86 1.77 -9.94
N GLY A 193 -7.82 1.97 -9.12
CA GLY A 193 -7.84 2.97 -8.04
C GLY A 193 -7.79 4.41 -8.54
N ILE A 194 -8.81 5.19 -8.18
CA ILE A 194 -8.91 6.62 -8.47
C ILE A 194 -8.19 7.40 -7.36
N THR A 195 -7.30 8.31 -7.75
CA THR A 195 -6.40 8.98 -6.79
C THR A 195 -6.62 10.49 -6.80
N HIS A 196 -6.48 11.14 -5.65
CA HIS A 196 -6.48 12.60 -5.55
C HIS A 196 -5.10 13.18 -5.87
N THR A 197 -4.07 12.55 -5.33
CA THR A 197 -2.68 12.80 -5.68
C THR A 197 -2.26 11.81 -6.76
N PRO A 198 -1.69 12.23 -7.91
CA PRO A 198 -1.22 11.30 -8.92
C PRO A 198 -0.18 10.35 -8.34
N ILE A 199 -0.53 9.06 -8.23
CA ILE A 199 0.33 7.99 -7.76
C ILE A 199 0.17 6.75 -8.63
N THR A 200 1.16 5.87 -8.58
CA THR A 200 1.21 4.53 -9.16
C THR A 200 1.57 3.55 -8.05
N MET A 201 0.74 2.52 -7.86
CA MET A 201 0.97 1.43 -6.92
C MET A 201 0.88 0.09 -7.64
N VAL A 202 1.96 -0.68 -7.59
CA VAL A 202 2.07 -1.96 -8.28
C VAL A 202 2.57 -3.03 -7.32
N HIS A 203 1.88 -4.17 -7.28
CA HIS A 203 2.40 -5.37 -6.62
C HIS A 203 2.97 -6.33 -7.68
N ALA A 204 4.29 -6.54 -7.65
CA ALA A 204 5.02 -7.35 -8.61
C ALA A 204 5.53 -8.65 -7.97
N THR A 205 5.26 -9.76 -8.65
CA THR A 205 5.87 -11.07 -8.38
C THR A 205 6.95 -11.28 -9.45
N VAL A 206 8.22 -11.45 -9.06
CA VAL A 206 9.37 -11.62 -9.96
C VAL A 206 9.97 -13.01 -9.74
N ARG A 207 9.95 -13.85 -10.79
CA ARG A 207 10.44 -15.23 -10.72
C ARG A 207 11.96 -15.27 -10.53
N PRO A 208 12.52 -16.35 -9.94
CA PRO A 208 13.97 -16.50 -9.81
C PRO A 208 14.72 -16.26 -11.13
N GLY A 209 15.76 -15.42 -11.07
CA GLY A 209 16.57 -15.04 -12.24
C GLY A 209 15.88 -14.07 -13.22
N ALA A 210 14.61 -13.71 -13.04
CA ALA A 210 13.94 -12.71 -13.87
C ALA A 210 14.30 -11.28 -13.44
N GLU A 211 14.25 -10.37 -14.42
CA GLU A 211 14.43 -8.94 -14.20
C GLU A 211 13.21 -8.17 -14.70
N LEU A 212 12.80 -7.21 -13.90
CA LEU A 212 11.73 -6.28 -14.17
C LEU A 212 12.34 -4.88 -14.33
N THR A 213 12.28 -4.32 -15.54
CA THR A 213 12.65 -2.91 -15.80
C THR A 213 11.44 -2.16 -16.37
N LEU A 214 10.89 -1.27 -15.57
CA LEU A 214 9.64 -0.56 -15.85
C LEU A 214 9.86 0.89 -16.28
N PRO A 215 9.04 1.43 -17.20
CA PRO A 215 8.97 2.87 -17.39
C PRO A 215 8.43 3.50 -16.10
N TRP A 216 9.01 4.63 -15.70
CA TRP A 216 8.64 5.32 -14.49
C TRP A 216 8.58 6.82 -14.72
N ARG A 217 7.51 7.45 -14.27
CA ARG A 217 7.29 8.88 -14.45
C ARG A 217 8.38 9.69 -13.76
N GLU A 218 9.07 10.57 -14.48
CA GLU A 218 10.21 11.32 -13.96
C GLU A 218 9.81 12.25 -12.81
N GLU A 219 8.58 12.77 -12.85
CA GLU A 219 8.06 13.67 -11.83
C GLU A 219 7.56 12.96 -10.56
N PHE A 220 7.52 11.62 -10.56
CA PHE A 220 7.18 10.83 -9.37
C PHE A 220 8.44 10.52 -8.57
N ASN A 221 8.29 10.31 -7.26
CA ASN A 221 9.29 9.56 -6.50
C ASN A 221 9.30 8.08 -6.94
N GLY A 222 10.26 7.29 -6.45
CA GLY A 222 10.32 5.86 -6.73
C GLY A 222 10.76 5.08 -5.50
N LEU A 223 9.94 4.11 -5.10
CA LEU A 223 10.17 3.26 -3.94
C LEU A 223 9.90 1.79 -4.33
N ALA A 224 10.69 0.88 -3.79
CA ALA A 224 10.43 -0.56 -3.87
C ALA A 224 10.52 -1.17 -2.47
N TYR A 225 9.41 -1.74 -1.98
CA TYR A 225 9.38 -2.45 -0.70
C TYR A 225 9.29 -3.97 -0.95
N VAL A 226 10.22 -4.72 -0.37
CA VAL A 226 10.27 -6.18 -0.52
C VAL A 226 9.37 -6.84 0.52
N LEU A 227 8.26 -7.42 0.06
CA LEU A 227 7.31 -8.15 0.89
C LEU A 227 7.84 -9.53 1.31
N ALA A 228 8.51 -10.21 0.37
CA ALA A 228 9.03 -11.57 0.52
C ALA A 228 10.15 -11.85 -0.51
N GLY A 229 11.02 -12.81 -0.21
CA GLY A 229 12.14 -13.18 -1.07
C GLY A 229 13.32 -12.21 -0.99
N ARG A 230 14.24 -12.35 -1.96
CA ARG A 230 15.47 -11.56 -2.08
C ARG A 230 15.87 -11.30 -3.53
N GLY A 231 16.65 -10.24 -3.73
CA GLY A 231 17.12 -9.86 -5.05
C GLY A 231 17.97 -8.61 -5.03
N THR A 232 17.92 -7.88 -6.12
CA THR A 232 18.67 -6.64 -6.31
C THR A 232 17.84 -5.55 -6.97
N VAL A 233 18.20 -4.29 -6.75
CA VAL A 233 17.53 -3.11 -7.32
C VAL A 233 18.52 -2.15 -7.97
N GLY A 234 18.04 -1.46 -9.01
CA GLY A 234 18.80 -0.47 -9.79
C GLY A 234 19.95 -1.07 -10.61
N THR A 235 20.60 -0.22 -11.41
CA THR A 235 21.71 -0.62 -12.30
C THR A 235 22.92 -1.15 -11.55
N ASP A 236 23.15 -0.66 -10.33
CA ASP A 236 24.25 -1.07 -9.47
C ASP A 236 23.97 -2.39 -8.73
N ARG A 237 22.80 -3.01 -8.98
CA ARG A 237 22.34 -4.26 -8.37
C ARG A 237 22.49 -4.27 -6.85
N ARG A 238 21.98 -3.22 -6.19
CA ARG A 238 22.02 -3.13 -4.72
C ARG A 238 21.17 -4.26 -4.12
N PRO A 239 21.72 -5.08 -3.21
CA PRO A 239 20.97 -6.20 -2.65
C PRO A 239 19.81 -5.72 -1.78
N VAL A 240 18.70 -6.44 -1.87
CA VAL A 240 17.50 -6.25 -1.07
C VAL A 240 16.91 -7.60 -0.66
N HIS A 241 16.26 -7.63 0.50
CA HIS A 241 15.51 -8.79 0.96
C HIS A 241 14.26 -8.35 1.70
N MET A 242 13.40 -9.31 2.04
CA MET A 242 12.18 -9.10 2.82
C MET A 242 12.34 -8.08 3.95
N GLY A 243 11.38 -7.16 4.03
CA GLY A 243 11.33 -6.11 5.04
C GLY A 243 12.21 -4.90 4.72
N GLN A 244 12.75 -4.79 3.51
CA GLN A 244 13.55 -3.62 3.10
C GLN A 244 12.84 -2.74 2.08
N THR A 245 13.04 -1.44 2.21
CA THR A 245 12.62 -0.42 1.24
C THR A 245 13.84 0.15 0.54
N ALA A 246 13.84 0.12 -0.78
CA ALA A 246 14.77 0.85 -1.62
C ALA A 246 14.17 2.19 -2.04
N VAL A 247 14.97 3.26 -1.96
CA VAL A 247 14.63 4.61 -2.42
C VAL A 247 15.40 4.92 -3.69
N PHE A 248 14.70 5.29 -4.75
CA PHE A 248 15.28 5.63 -6.04
C PHE A 248 15.39 7.14 -6.24
N GLY A 249 16.41 7.55 -6.99
CA GLY A 249 16.65 8.95 -7.39
C GLY A 249 15.83 9.35 -8.62
N ALA A 250 16.30 10.38 -9.31
CA ALA A 250 15.71 10.84 -10.57
C ALA A 250 16.08 9.94 -11.76
N GLY A 251 15.21 9.86 -12.76
CA GLY A 251 15.34 9.02 -13.96
C GLY A 251 13.96 8.59 -14.45
N SER A 252 13.88 7.88 -15.57
CA SER A 252 12.63 7.44 -16.22
C SER A 252 12.42 5.92 -16.21
N SER A 253 13.23 5.15 -15.47
CA SER A 253 12.99 3.71 -15.27
C SER A 253 13.38 3.19 -13.90
N LEU A 254 12.69 2.13 -13.46
CA LEU A 254 12.94 1.42 -12.21
C LEU A 254 13.24 -0.05 -12.50
N THR A 255 14.33 -0.57 -11.96
CA THR A 255 14.78 -1.96 -12.15
C THR A 255 14.78 -2.74 -10.83
N VAL A 256 14.19 -3.94 -10.86
CA VAL A 256 14.22 -4.95 -9.80
C VAL A 256 14.55 -6.31 -10.42
N ARG A 257 15.46 -7.08 -9.81
CA ARG A 257 15.82 -8.42 -10.26
C ARG A 257 15.73 -9.40 -9.09
N ALA A 258 15.08 -10.53 -9.29
CA ALA A 258 15.12 -11.62 -8.32
C ALA A 258 16.46 -12.37 -8.39
N ASP A 259 16.95 -12.83 -7.24
CA ASP A 259 18.09 -13.75 -7.23
C ASP A 259 17.74 -15.04 -8.00
N GLU A 260 18.77 -15.69 -8.56
CA GLU A 260 18.64 -16.99 -9.26
C GLU A 260 18.03 -18.09 -8.38
N THR A 261 18.21 -17.98 -7.06
CA THR A 261 17.68 -18.91 -6.07
C THR A 261 16.98 -18.15 -4.95
N GLN A 262 15.79 -18.60 -4.58
CA GLN A 262 15.00 -18.09 -3.46
C GLN A 262 14.90 -19.13 -2.34
N ASP A 263 14.38 -18.73 -1.18
CA ASP A 263 14.08 -19.65 -0.09
C ASP A 263 12.77 -20.41 -0.36
N SER A 264 12.64 -21.63 0.17
CA SER A 264 11.49 -22.50 -0.14
C SER A 264 10.14 -21.94 0.29
N ASN A 265 10.12 -21.14 1.35
CA ASN A 265 8.92 -20.47 1.86
C ASN A 265 8.60 -19.16 1.11
N THR A 266 9.53 -18.64 0.31
CA THR A 266 9.36 -17.42 -0.48
C THR A 266 9.89 -17.65 -1.90
N PRO A 267 9.22 -18.49 -2.72
CA PRO A 267 9.78 -19.00 -3.97
C PRO A 267 9.98 -17.95 -5.07
N ASP A 268 9.37 -16.78 -4.92
CA ASP A 268 9.48 -15.62 -5.81
C ASP A 268 9.87 -14.38 -5.01
N LEU A 269 10.43 -13.38 -5.68
CA LEU A 269 10.60 -12.05 -5.12
C LEU A 269 9.29 -11.27 -5.24
N GLU A 270 8.68 -10.91 -4.12
CA GLU A 270 7.42 -10.14 -4.06
C GLU A 270 7.73 -8.70 -3.63
N VAL A 271 7.38 -7.73 -4.45
CA VAL A 271 7.74 -6.32 -4.25
C VAL A 271 6.55 -5.42 -4.52
N VAL A 272 6.34 -4.43 -3.66
CA VAL A 272 5.46 -3.30 -3.97
C VAL A 272 6.27 -2.12 -4.45
N LEU A 273 5.92 -1.63 -5.64
CA LEU A 273 6.50 -0.45 -6.26
C LEU A 273 5.54 0.71 -6.07
N LEU A 274 6.05 1.82 -5.55
CA LEU A 274 5.28 3.03 -5.26
C LEU A 274 5.94 4.23 -5.89
N GLY A 275 5.14 5.02 -6.59
CA GLY A 275 5.55 6.29 -7.17
C GLY A 275 4.43 7.29 -7.00
N GLY A 276 4.76 8.49 -6.56
CA GLY A 276 3.78 9.56 -6.43
C GLY A 276 4.41 10.88 -6.78
N ARG A 277 3.61 11.76 -7.39
CA ARG A 277 4.02 13.14 -7.61
C ARG A 277 4.09 13.84 -6.25
N PRO A 278 5.26 14.35 -5.82
CA PRO A 278 5.37 15.06 -4.56
C PRO A 278 4.44 16.26 -4.53
N ILE A 279 3.67 16.41 -3.45
CA ILE A 279 2.74 17.52 -3.22
C ILE A 279 3.51 18.80 -2.94
N ARG A 280 4.66 18.70 -2.25
CA ARG A 280 5.54 19.83 -1.90
C ARG A 280 4.85 20.92 -1.05
N GLU A 281 3.93 20.49 -0.21
CA GLU A 281 3.29 21.34 0.81
C GLU A 281 3.81 20.97 2.20
N PRO A 282 3.71 21.88 3.19
CA PRO A 282 3.94 21.54 4.58
C PRO A 282 3.03 20.38 5.03
N MET A 283 3.57 19.48 5.85
CA MET A 283 2.81 18.39 6.47
C MET A 283 3.00 18.47 7.99
N ALA A 284 1.89 18.68 8.70
CA ALA A 284 1.79 18.57 10.14
C ALA A 284 1.08 17.25 10.46
N HIS A 285 1.79 16.32 11.10
CA HIS A 285 1.29 14.98 11.44
C HIS A 285 1.29 14.80 12.96
N TYR A 286 0.15 14.40 13.52
CA TYR A 286 0.06 13.96 14.90
C TYR A 286 -1.00 12.86 15.04
N GLY A 287 -0.55 11.64 15.34
CA GLY A 287 -1.42 10.47 15.48
C GLY A 287 -2.29 10.24 14.22
N PRO A 288 -3.63 10.19 14.35
CA PRO A 288 -4.55 9.93 13.24
C PRO A 288 -4.85 11.15 12.35
N PHE A 289 -4.18 12.28 12.56
CA PHE A 289 -4.47 13.51 11.82
C PHE A 289 -3.24 13.99 11.05
N VAL A 290 -3.44 14.26 9.75
CA VAL A 290 -2.41 14.79 8.86
C VAL A 290 -2.93 16.03 8.15
N MET A 291 -2.52 17.20 8.65
CA MET A 291 -2.91 18.51 8.14
C MET A 291 -1.69 19.26 7.55
N ASN A 292 -1.82 20.52 7.16
CA ASN A 292 -0.69 21.32 6.69
C ASN A 292 -0.06 22.16 7.81
N THR A 293 -0.85 22.56 8.82
CA THR A 293 -0.41 23.43 9.92
C THR A 293 -0.74 22.86 11.31
N ARG A 294 -0.09 23.41 12.34
CA ARG A 294 -0.38 23.04 13.75
C ARG A 294 -1.78 23.47 14.19
N ASP A 295 -2.24 24.63 13.73
CA ASP A 295 -3.58 25.14 14.06
C ASP A 295 -4.67 24.23 13.48
N GLU A 296 -4.47 23.72 12.27
CA GLU A 296 -5.38 22.72 11.67
C GLU A 296 -5.37 21.39 12.44
N LEU A 297 -4.22 20.94 12.95
CA LEU A 297 -4.17 19.77 13.82
C LEU A 297 -4.94 20.01 15.12
N GLN A 298 -4.78 21.19 15.73
CA GLN A 298 -5.53 21.55 16.93
C GLN A 298 -7.03 21.54 16.65
N GLN A 299 -7.46 22.12 15.53
CA GLN A 299 -8.87 22.08 15.11
C GLN A 299 -9.37 20.63 14.90
N ALA A 300 -8.55 19.75 14.32
CA ALA A 300 -8.90 18.33 14.16
C ALA A 300 -9.13 17.62 15.51
N PHE A 301 -8.30 17.93 16.52
CA PHE A 301 -8.49 17.42 17.88
C PHE A 301 -9.77 17.95 18.52
N GLU A 302 -10.03 19.26 18.43
CA GLU A 302 -11.23 19.88 18.97
C GLU A 302 -12.50 19.34 18.30
N ASP A 303 -12.45 19.09 16.99
CA ASP A 303 -13.53 18.47 16.23
C ASP A 303 -13.80 17.03 16.69
N PHE A 304 -12.75 16.23 16.85
CA PHE A 304 -12.87 14.86 17.35
C PHE A 304 -13.47 14.82 18.76
N GLN A 305 -12.96 15.63 19.69
CA GLN A 305 -13.45 15.68 21.08
C GLN A 305 -14.91 16.12 21.17
N ALA A 306 -15.36 16.97 20.24
CA ALA A 306 -16.75 17.42 20.17
C ALA A 306 -17.66 16.49 19.36
N GLY A 307 -17.17 15.33 18.88
CA GLY A 307 -17.96 14.38 18.09
C GLY A 307 -18.29 14.84 16.67
N ARG A 308 -17.48 15.76 16.10
CA ARG A 308 -17.69 16.32 14.75
C ARG A 308 -17.08 15.48 13.62
N LEU A 309 -16.42 14.36 13.93
CA LEU A 309 -15.86 13.41 12.94
C LEU A 309 -16.78 12.21 12.67
N GLY A 310 -18.07 12.35 12.94
CA GLY A 310 -19.03 11.25 12.90
C GLY A 310 -19.28 10.63 14.26
N VAL A 311 -20.28 9.75 14.30
CA VAL A 311 -20.74 9.06 15.51
C VAL A 311 -20.66 7.56 15.24
N ILE A 312 -20.13 6.81 16.22
CA ILE A 312 -20.09 5.34 16.15
C ILE A 312 -21.54 4.83 16.06
N PRO A 313 -21.91 4.06 15.02
CA PRO A 313 -23.23 3.48 14.91
C PRO A 313 -23.55 2.56 16.09
N GLY A 314 -24.77 2.64 16.62
CA GLY A 314 -25.22 1.78 17.73
C GLY A 314 -25.44 0.32 17.33
N GLU A 315 -25.59 0.05 16.04
CA GLU A 315 -25.72 -1.29 15.45
C GLU A 315 -24.80 -1.40 14.23
N ARG A 316 -24.41 -2.63 13.88
CA ARG A 316 -23.66 -2.90 12.65
C ARG A 316 -24.55 -2.55 11.46
N ILE A 317 -24.09 -1.65 10.61
CA ILE A 317 -24.81 -1.23 9.40
C ILE A 317 -24.62 -2.33 8.35
N PRO A 318 -25.68 -2.95 7.81
CA PRO A 318 -25.54 -3.91 6.73
C PRO A 318 -25.02 -3.21 5.47
N HIS A 319 -23.98 -3.76 4.86
CA HIS A 319 -23.44 -3.28 3.57
C HIS A 319 -23.97 -4.18 2.45
N THR A 320 -24.39 -3.57 1.34
CA THR A 320 -24.85 -4.26 0.13
C THR A 320 -23.75 -4.42 -0.89
#